data_AF-A0A257YYE6-F1
#
_entry.id   AF-A0A257YYE6-F1
#
_cell.length_a   1.000
_cell.length_b   1.000
_cell.length_c   1.000
_cell.angle_alpha   90.00
_cell.angle_beta   90.00
_cell.angle_gamma   90.00
#
_symmetry.space_group_name_H-M   'P 1'
#
loop_
_entity.id
_entity.type
_entity.pdbx_description
1 polymer ?
#
loop_
_entity_poly.entity_id
_entity_poly.type
_entity_poly.pdbx_seq_one_letter_code
_entity_poly.pdbx_strand_id
1 'polypeptide(L)'
;MSFLYRVSGLRIASDRRFALLAGVPDEGGAPDVTIRFAPVPEEEGRACGYFRILGPERLDLAIPDVVRVRIAGGREMTVDMAPGAAEGALQTYLFGPAFAALLYQRGQIPLHAGAVR
;
A
#
# COMPACT_ATOMS: atom_id res chain seq x y z
N MET A 1 6.38 -6.67 -16.31
CA MET A 1 4.94 -6.60 -16.68
C MET A 1 4.21 -6.04 -15.48
N SER A 2 3.45 -4.95 -15.63
CA SER A 2 2.67 -4.37 -14.55
C SER A 2 1.23 -4.91 -14.56
N PHE A 3 0.70 -5.24 -13.38
CA PHE A 3 -0.70 -5.60 -13.19
C PHE A 3 -1.51 -4.34 -12.85
N LEU A 4 -2.66 -4.18 -13.48
CA LEU A 4 -3.51 -3.00 -13.32
C LEU A 4 -4.78 -3.34 -12.54
N TYR A 5 -5.16 -2.43 -11.65
CA TYR A 5 -6.33 -2.55 -10.79
C TYR A 5 -7.06 -1.22 -10.65
N ARG A 6 -8.32 -1.29 -10.21
CA ARG A 6 -9.06 -0.14 -9.71
C ARG A 6 -9.47 -0.38 -8.25
N VAL A 7 -8.99 0.46 -7.34
CA VAL A 7 -9.32 0.38 -5.91
C VAL A 7 -9.68 1.78 -5.42
N SER A 8 -10.85 1.91 -4.78
CA SER A 8 -11.39 3.20 -4.31
C SER A 8 -11.36 4.31 -5.38
N GLY A 9 -11.65 3.95 -6.63
CA GLY A 9 -11.64 4.87 -7.78
C GLY A 9 -10.27 5.10 -8.41
N LEU A 10 -9.17 4.80 -7.71
CA LEU A 10 -7.80 5.01 -8.18
C LEU A 10 -7.33 3.89 -9.12
N ARG A 11 -6.58 4.27 -10.17
CA ARG A 11 -5.85 3.35 -11.04
C ARG A 11 -4.54 2.96 -10.37
N ILE A 12 -4.37 1.67 -10.10
CA ILE A 12 -3.19 1.13 -9.42
C ILE A 12 -2.40 0.27 -10.39
N ALA A 13 -1.10 0.53 -10.51
CA ALA A 13 -0.15 -0.36 -11.17
C ALA A 13 0.70 -1.08 -10.11
N SER A 14 0.90 -2.39 -10.27
CA SER A 14 1.67 -3.23 -9.36
C SER A 14 2.65 -4.12 -10.10
N ASP A 15 3.85 -4.32 -9.55
CA ASP A 15 4.83 -5.27 -10.10
C ASP A 15 4.40 -6.74 -9.91
N ARG A 16 3.49 -7.01 -8.96
CA ARG A 16 2.98 -8.35 -8.65
C ARG A 16 1.46 -8.42 -8.73
N ARG A 17 0.95 -9.63 -8.99
CA ARG A 17 -0.49 -9.90 -9.04
C ARG A 17 -1.06 -10.04 -7.64
N PHE A 18 -2.15 -9.34 -7.37
CA PHE A 18 -2.98 -9.55 -6.18
C PHE A 18 -4.13 -10.50 -6.49
N ALA A 19 -4.22 -11.60 -5.74
CA ALA A 19 -5.23 -12.62 -5.94
C ALA A 19 -6.65 -12.17 -5.58
N LEU A 20 -6.80 -11.24 -4.63
CA LEU A 20 -8.11 -10.77 -4.17
C LEU A 20 -8.68 -9.63 -5.00
N LEU A 21 -7.92 -9.10 -5.98
CA LEU A 21 -8.35 -8.02 -6.85
C LEU A 21 -8.64 -8.51 -8.26
N ALA A 22 -9.76 -8.04 -8.81
CA ALA A 22 -10.04 -8.17 -10.24
C ALA A 22 -9.14 -7.21 -11.02
N GLY A 23 -8.34 -7.76 -11.94
CA GLY A 23 -7.55 -6.95 -12.86
C GLY A 23 -8.44 -6.14 -13.80
N VAL A 24 -7.95 -4.99 -14.25
CA VAL A 24 -8.62 -4.15 -15.25
C VAL A 24 -7.80 -4.12 -16.55
N PRO A 25 -8.44 -3.93 -17.72
CA PRO A 25 -7.72 -3.75 -18.96
C PRO A 25 -6.83 -2.51 -18.91
N ASP A 26 -5.74 -2.53 -19.69
CA ASP A 26 -4.91 -1.35 -19.89
C ASP A 26 -5.58 -0.43 -20.90
N GLU A 27 -6.25 0.60 -20.39
CA GLU A 27 -6.88 1.65 -21.20
C GLU A 27 -5.89 2.79 -21.56
N GLY A 28 -4.60 2.64 -21.26
CA GLY A 28 -3.59 3.69 -21.39
C GLY A 28 -3.70 4.77 -20.30
N GLY A 29 -2.68 5.63 -20.21
CA GLY A 29 -2.58 6.70 -19.21
C GLY A 29 -1.77 6.32 -17.97
N ALA A 30 -1.32 7.34 -17.23
CA ALA A 30 -0.50 7.15 -16.03
C ALA A 30 -1.34 6.58 -14.86
N PRO A 31 -0.78 5.66 -14.05
CA PRO A 31 -1.45 5.20 -12.83
C PRO A 31 -1.49 6.30 -11.77
N ASP A 32 -2.56 6.33 -10.97
CA ASP A 32 -2.66 7.21 -9.80
C ASP A 32 -1.74 6.75 -8.66
N VAL A 33 -1.56 5.43 -8.55
CA VAL A 33 -0.73 4.78 -7.53
C VAL A 33 0.14 3.70 -8.17
N THR A 34 1.41 3.65 -7.77
CA THR A 34 2.34 2.56 -8.13
C THR A 34 2.75 1.78 -6.90
N ILE A 35 2.68 0.45 -7.00
CA ILE A 35 3.08 -0.50 -5.96
C ILE A 35 4.27 -1.30 -6.47
N ARG A 36 5.41 -1.13 -5.80
CA ARG A 36 6.67 -1.80 -6.15
C ARG A 36 7.12 -2.71 -5.03
N PHE A 37 7.79 -3.80 -5.38
CA PHE A 37 8.31 -4.75 -4.39
C PHE A 37 9.83 -4.64 -4.33
N ALA A 38 10.34 -4.09 -3.23
CA ALA A 38 11.76 -3.86 -3.01
C ALA A 38 12.04 -3.74 -1.50
N PRO A 39 13.29 -3.99 -1.05
CA PRO A 39 13.67 -3.76 0.33
C PRO A 39 13.36 -2.33 0.79
N VAL A 40 12.82 -2.19 2.00
CA VAL A 40 12.54 -0.90 2.62
C VAL A 40 13.41 -0.79 3.87
N PRO A 41 14.55 -0.07 3.81
CA PRO A 41 15.41 0.10 4.96
C PRO A 41 14.70 0.91 6.05
N GLU A 42 14.98 0.58 7.30
CA GLU A 42 14.49 1.38 8.42
C GLU A 42 15.17 2.75 8.42
N GLU A 43 14.37 3.81 8.55
CA GLU A 43 14.82 5.19 8.69
C GLU A 43 14.39 5.74 10.04
N GLU A 44 15.11 6.73 10.56
CA GLU A 44 14.66 7.45 11.76
C GLU A 44 13.42 8.30 11.45
N GLY A 45 12.50 8.35 12.41
CA GLY A 45 11.24 9.06 12.27
C GLY A 45 10.38 8.95 13.51
N ARG A 46 9.30 9.71 13.56
CA ARG A 46 8.39 9.71 14.72
C ARG A 46 7.53 8.44 14.72
N ALA A 47 7.64 7.64 15.76
CA ALA A 47 6.80 6.46 15.94
C ALA A 47 5.35 6.82 16.33
N CYS A 48 4.40 6.11 15.76
CA CYS A 48 2.96 6.21 16.06
C CYS A 48 2.30 4.82 15.83
N GLY A 49 2.33 3.97 16.84
CA GLY A 49 1.90 2.58 16.70
C GLY A 49 2.75 1.83 15.67
N TYR A 50 2.11 1.13 14.71
CA TYR A 50 2.80 0.47 13.59
C TYR A 50 3.30 1.43 12.51
N PHE A 51 3.02 2.74 12.63
CA PHE A 51 3.50 3.74 11.70
C PHE A 51 4.77 4.41 12.18
N ARG A 52 5.65 4.72 11.24
CA ARG A 52 6.80 5.60 11.43
C ARG A 52 6.71 6.76 10.45
N ILE A 53 6.57 7.97 10.96
CA ILE A 53 6.42 9.19 10.17
C ILE A 53 7.81 9.74 9.84
N LEU A 54 8.18 9.72 8.56
CA LEU A 54 9.48 10.15 8.03
C LEU A 54 9.44 11.59 7.49
N GLY A 55 8.25 12.17 7.36
CA GLY A 55 8.01 13.53 6.87
C GLY A 55 6.53 13.77 6.57
N PRO A 56 6.17 14.96 6.04
CA PRO A 56 4.78 15.30 5.74
C PRO A 56 4.14 14.39 4.68
N GLU A 57 4.94 13.92 3.72
CA GLU A 57 4.47 13.11 2.59
C GLU A 57 5.09 11.71 2.58
N ARG A 58 5.76 11.29 3.66
CA ARG A 58 6.44 9.99 3.72
C ARG A 58 6.29 9.33 5.08
N LEU A 59 5.82 8.10 5.08
CA LEU A 59 5.70 7.27 6.28
C LEU A 59 5.87 5.80 5.92
N ASP A 60 6.25 5.02 6.92
CA ASP A 60 6.31 3.57 6.82
C ASP A 60 5.22 2.96 7.71
N LEU A 61 4.53 1.93 7.20
CA LEU A 61 3.81 0.96 8.00
C LEU A 61 4.73 -0.26 8.22
N ALA A 62 4.98 -0.66 9.46
CA ALA A 62 5.77 -1.83 9.79
C ALA A 62 4.95 -2.80 10.63
N ILE A 63 4.57 -3.93 10.02
CA ILE A 63 3.91 -5.05 10.69
C ILE A 63 4.98 -6.11 10.97
N PRO A 64 5.28 -6.41 12.25
CA PRO A 64 6.27 -7.41 12.62
C PRO A 64 6.02 -8.74 11.90
N ASP A 65 7.10 -9.34 11.38
CA ASP A 65 7.12 -10.64 10.70
C ASP A 65 6.19 -10.78 9.47
N VAL A 66 5.64 -9.67 8.96
CA VAL A 66 4.72 -9.69 7.81
C VAL A 66 5.21 -8.78 6.69
N VAL A 67 5.25 -7.47 6.91
CA VAL A 67 5.51 -6.50 5.85
C VAL A 67 5.95 -5.15 6.39
N ARG A 68 6.89 -4.49 5.69
CA ARG A 68 7.12 -3.05 5.77
C ARG A 68 6.67 -2.40 4.47
N VAL A 69 5.84 -1.36 4.57
CA VAL A 69 5.33 -0.62 3.43
C VAL A 69 5.70 0.84 3.57
N ARG A 70 6.53 1.35 2.67
CA ARG A 70 6.81 2.79 2.55
C ARG A 70 5.77 3.44 1.67
N ILE A 71 5.13 4.50 2.17
CA ILE A 71 4.05 5.22 1.50
C ILE A 71 4.49 6.66 1.28
N ALA A 72 4.46 7.11 0.02
CA ALA A 72 4.98 8.41 -0.37
C ALA A 72 4.02 9.20 -1.30
N GLY A 73 3.83 10.47 -0.97
CA GLY A 73 3.18 11.48 -1.83
C GLY A 73 1.79 11.12 -2.34
N GLY A 74 1.06 10.24 -1.64
CA GLY A 74 -0.26 9.75 -2.02
C GLY A 74 -0.29 8.96 -3.34
N ARG A 75 0.86 8.50 -3.84
CA ARG A 75 1.01 7.94 -5.20
C ARG A 75 1.97 6.75 -5.30
N GLU A 76 2.76 6.49 -4.27
CA GLU A 76 3.77 5.43 -4.29
C GLU A 76 3.69 4.57 -3.03
N MET A 77 3.81 3.26 -3.23
CA MET A 77 3.95 2.27 -2.17
C MET A 77 5.12 1.33 -2.52
N THR A 78 6.12 1.25 -1.65
CA THR A 78 7.19 0.24 -1.74
C THR A 78 6.97 -0.81 -0.68
N VAL A 79 6.89 -2.07 -1.09
CA VAL A 79 6.52 -3.21 -0.27
C VAL A 79 7.72 -4.11 -0.07
N ASP A 80 8.15 -4.24 1.19
CA ASP A 80 9.15 -5.17 1.65
C ASP A 80 8.48 -6.26 2.48
N MET A 81 8.38 -7.46 1.91
CA MET A 81 7.62 -8.57 2.50
C MET A 81 8.56 -9.47 3.29
N ALA A 82 8.16 -9.82 4.51
CA ALA A 82 8.92 -10.76 5.31
C ALA A 82 8.97 -12.14 4.63
N PRO A 83 10.11 -12.85 4.67
CA PRO A 83 10.22 -14.20 4.12
C PRO A 83 9.15 -15.13 4.72
N GLY A 84 8.41 -15.83 3.87
CA GLY A 84 7.39 -16.79 4.31
C GLY A 84 6.06 -16.18 4.77
N ALA A 85 5.91 -14.85 4.76
CA ALA A 85 4.63 -14.21 5.07
C ALA A 85 3.53 -14.65 4.08
N ALA A 86 2.30 -14.81 4.59
CA ALA A 86 1.16 -15.20 3.76
C ALA A 86 0.71 -14.05 2.85
N GLU A 87 0.42 -14.35 1.59
CA GLU A 87 -0.08 -13.38 0.60
C GLU A 87 -1.38 -12.67 1.06
N GLY A 88 -2.27 -13.39 1.75
CA GLY A 88 -3.48 -12.81 2.33
C GLY A 88 -3.18 -11.78 3.44
N ALA A 89 -2.15 -12.01 4.25
CA ALA A 89 -1.72 -11.06 5.27
C ALA A 89 -1.14 -9.79 4.63
N LEU A 90 -0.31 -9.93 3.58
CA LEU A 90 0.16 -8.80 2.79
C LEU A 90 -1.01 -7.95 2.28
N GLN A 91 -1.97 -8.56 1.58
CA GLN A 91 -3.09 -7.81 1.00
C GLN A 91 -3.97 -7.15 2.07
N THR A 92 -4.11 -7.77 3.24
CA THR A 92 -4.84 -7.21 4.39
C THR A 92 -4.20 -5.90 4.87
N TYR A 93 -2.87 -5.89 5.07
CA TYR A 93 -2.18 -4.70 5.54
C TYR A 93 -1.95 -3.66 4.44
N LEU A 94 -1.74 -4.11 3.21
CA LEU A 94 -1.51 -3.25 2.05
C LEU A 94 -2.77 -2.46 1.68
N PHE A 95 -3.91 -3.14 1.54
CA PHE A 95 -5.18 -2.50 1.16
C PHE A 95 -6.01 -2.01 2.36
N GLY A 96 -5.57 -2.30 3.59
CA GLY A 96 -6.12 -1.72 4.82
C GLY A 96 -5.35 -0.48 5.28
N PRO A 97 -4.56 -0.56 6.37
CA PRO A 97 -3.90 0.60 6.97
C PRO A 97 -2.92 1.33 6.04
N ALA A 98 -2.17 0.62 5.18
CA ALA A 98 -1.23 1.28 4.27
C ALA A 98 -1.96 2.12 3.21
N PHE A 99 -3.04 1.57 2.63
CA PHE A 99 -3.87 2.30 1.67
C PHE A 99 -4.64 3.46 2.32
N ALA A 100 -5.07 3.29 3.57
CA ALA A 100 -5.69 4.38 4.33
C ALA A 100 -4.73 5.56 4.53
N ALA A 101 -3.47 5.28 4.85
CA ALA A 101 -2.42 6.29 4.95
C ALA A 101 -2.11 6.96 3.59
N LEU A 102 -2.13 6.19 2.49
CA LEU A 102 -2.00 6.74 1.14
C LEU A 102 -3.14 7.71 0.81
N LEU A 103 -4.39 7.34 1.12
CA LEU A 103 -5.55 8.20 0.90
C LEU A 103 -5.50 9.45 1.79
N TYR A 104 -5.02 9.31 3.02
CA TYR A 104 -4.81 10.44 3.93
C TYR A 104 -3.86 11.49 3.34
N GLN A 105 -2.75 11.07 2.72
CA GLN A 105 -1.82 11.98 2.02
C GLN A 105 -2.47 12.71 0.83
N ARG A 106 -3.58 12.19 0.31
CA ARG A 106 -4.37 12.81 -0.77
C ARG A 106 -5.47 13.73 -0.25
N GLY A 107 -5.54 13.97 1.06
CA GLY A 107 -6.64 14.70 1.70
C GLY A 107 -7.98 13.95 1.64
N GLN A 108 -7.95 12.65 1.34
CA GLN A 108 -9.14 11.81 1.28
C GLN A 108 -9.26 11.03 2.59
N ILE A 109 -10.39 11.19 3.29
CA ILE A 109 -10.68 10.41 4.50
C ILE A 109 -11.41 9.14 4.07
N PRO A 110 -10.78 7.95 4.14
CA PRO A 110 -11.45 6.72 3.74
C PRO A 110 -12.58 6.39 4.72
N LEU A 111 -13.75 6.01 4.20
CA LEU A 111 -14.78 5.36 5.00
C LEU A 111 -14.28 3.95 5.37
N HIS A 112 -13.99 3.74 6.66
CA HIS A 112 -13.56 2.43 7.16
C HIS A 112 -14.80 1.56 7.41
N ALA A 113 -15.22 0.80 6.40
CA ALA A 113 -16.35 -0.13 6.52
C ALA A 113 -15.84 -1.53 6.86
N GLY A 114 -16.21 -2.04 8.04
CA GLY A 114 -16.03 -3.43 8.41
C GLY A 114 -17.21 -4.28 7.93
N ALA A 115 -16.94 -5.35 7.19
CA ALA A 115 -17.95 -6.36 6.89
C ALA A 115 -17.79 -7.51 7.90
N VAL A 116 -18.87 -7.82 8.63
CA VAL A 116 -18.98 -9.05 9.44
C VAL A 116 -19.78 -10.08 8.66
N ARG A 117 -19.41 -11.35 8.78
CA ARG A 117 -20.14 -12.49 8.23
C ARG A 117 -21.02 -13.11 9.30
#